data_AF-A0A961CH52-F1
#
_entry.id   AF-A0A961CH52-F1
#
_cell.length_a   1.000
_cell.length_b   1.000
_cell.length_c   1.000
_cell.angle_alpha   90.00
_cell.angle_beta   90.00
_cell.angle_gamma   90.00
#
_symmetry.space_group_name_H-M   'P 1'
#
loop_
_entity.id
_entity.type
_entity.pdbx_description
1 polymer ?
#
loop_
_entity_poly.entity_id
_entity_poly.type
_entity_poly.pdbx_seq_one_letter_code
_entity_poly.pdbx_strand_id
1 'polypeptide(L)' 'MVHLEGCTIEDGALVGNGSIVLHGAVVSTGALVGSNAVVTNGMVVP' A
#
# COMPACT_ATOMS: atom_id res chain seq x y z
N MET A 1 -8.17 9.88 -3.86
CA MET A 1 -8.77 8.54 -4.06
C MET A 1 -7.66 7.52 -3.90
N VAL A 2 -7.87 6.44 -3.17
CA VAL A 2 -6.90 5.36 -3.00
C VAL A 2 -7.62 4.06 -3.35
N HIS A 3 -6.99 3.20 -4.14
CA HIS A 3 -7.54 1.88 -4.47
C HIS A 3 -6.86 0.82 -3.58
N LEU A 4 -7.63 0.19 -2.70
CA LEU A 4 -7.18 -0.88 -1.83
C LEU A 4 -7.96 -2.14 -2.17
N GLU A 5 -7.24 -3.19 -2.53
CA GLU A 5 -7.81 -4.48 -2.89
C GLU A 5 -7.13 -5.58 -2.05
N GLY A 6 -7.81 -6.08 -1.01
CA GLY A 6 -7.36 -7.26 -0.26
C GLY A 6 -5.92 -7.19 0.27
N CYS A 7 -5.45 -6.00 0.66
CA CYS A 7 -4.11 -5.75 1.19
C CYS A 7 -4.12 -5.58 2.71
N THR A 8 -2.96 -5.73 3.35
CA THR A 8 -2.75 -5.44 4.78
C THR A 8 -1.99 -4.13 4.92
N ILE A 9 -2.51 -3.19 5.71
CA ILE A 9 -1.85 -1.94 6.04
C ILE A 9 -1.59 -1.96 7.55
N GLU A 10 -0.32 -1.93 7.94
CA GLU A 10 0.10 -1.95 9.33
C GLU A 10 0.09 -0.54 9.96
N ASP A 11 0.28 -0.49 11.27
CA ASP A 11 0.20 0.75 12.04
C ASP A 11 1.25 1.78 11.60
N GLY A 12 0.82 3.04 11.46
CA GLY A 12 1.73 4.14 11.08
C GLY A 12 2.20 4.11 9.62
N ALA A 13 1.73 3.17 8.80
CA ALA A 13 1.92 3.20 7.36
C ALA A 13 1.20 4.40 6.72
N LEU A 14 1.81 4.99 5.70
CA LEU A 14 1.26 6.11 4.93
C LEU A 14 1.01 5.71 3.48
N VAL A 15 -0.23 5.87 3.03
CA VAL A 15 -0.64 5.55 1.65
C VAL A 15 -1.01 6.83 0.91
N GLY A 16 -0.18 7.20 -0.06
CA GLY A 16 -0.32 8.42 -0.85
C GLY A 16 -1.57 8.44 -1.74
N ASN A 17 -2.05 9.63 -2.08
CA ASN A 17 -3.23 9.81 -2.92
C ASN A 17 -2.98 9.27 -4.35
N GLY A 18 -3.99 8.64 -4.94
CA GLY A 18 -3.94 8.07 -6.28
C GLY A 18 -3.21 6.73 -6.35
N SER A 19 -2.75 6.21 -5.22
CA SER A 19 -2.08 4.91 -5.19
C SER A 19 -3.06 3.75 -5.38
N ILE A 20 -2.52 2.65 -5.91
CA ILE A 20 -3.21 1.39 -6.15
C ILE A 20 -2.45 0.30 -5.42
N VAL A 21 -3.09 -0.34 -4.45
CA VAL A 21 -2.52 -1.44 -3.65
C VAL A 21 -3.31 -2.71 -3.96
N LEU A 22 -2.65 -3.65 -4.63
CA LEU A 22 -3.27 -4.87 -5.14
C LEU A 22 -3.29 -6.01 -4.10
N HIS A 23 -3.99 -7.08 -4.47
CA HIS A 23 -4.27 -8.23 -3.63
C HIS A 23 -3.03 -8.82 -2.95
N GLY A 24 -3.14 -9.03 -1.64
CA GLY A 24 -2.10 -9.67 -0.83
C GLY A 24 -0.86 -8.80 -0.58
N ALA A 25 -0.86 -7.53 -0.99
CA ALA A 25 0.20 -6.62 -0.61
C ALA A 25 0.19 -6.32 0.90
N VAL A 26 1.37 -6.10 1.48
CA VAL A 26 1.54 -5.71 2.89
C VAL A 26 2.32 -4.40 2.94
N VAL A 27 1.73 -3.37 3.55
CA VAL A 27 2.40 -2.10 3.82
C VAL A 27 2.79 -2.09 5.28
N SER A 28 4.09 -2.23 5.55
CA SER A 28 4.61 -2.47 6.89
C SER A 28 4.53 -1.25 7.79
N THR A 29 4.73 -1.47 9.09
CA THR A 29 4.68 -0.42 10.11
C THR A 29 5.66 0.71 9.78
N GLY A 30 5.14 1.92 9.57
CA GLY A 30 5.95 3.09 9.19
C GLY A 30 6.34 3.20 7.71
N ALA A 31 5.89 2.28 6.86
CA ALA A 31 6.15 2.29 5.43
C ALA A 31 5.43 3.44 4.71
N LEU A 32 5.97 3.87 3.56
CA LEU A 32 5.40 4.93 2.74
C LEU A 32 5.15 4.47 1.30
N VAL A 33 3.88 4.48 0.89
CA VAL A 33 3.47 4.32 -0.51
C VAL A 33 3.32 5.71 -1.14
N GLY A 34 4.09 5.98 -2.17
CA GLY A 34 4.05 7.26 -2.89
C GLY A 34 2.70 7.54 -3.57
N SER A 35 2.38 8.81 -3.77
CA SER A 35 1.19 9.22 -4.54
C SER A 35 1.28 8.71 -5.98
N ASN A 36 0.18 8.20 -6.53
CA ASN A 36 0.09 7.53 -7.83
C ASN A 36 0.98 6.28 -7.98
N ALA A 37 1.49 5.69 -6.89
CA ALA A 37 2.25 4.45 -6.94
C ALA A 37 1.34 3.22 -7.12
N VAL A 38 1.90 2.15 -7.71
CA VAL A 38 1.23 0.85 -7.84
C VAL A 38 2.02 -0.18 -7.05
N VAL A 39 1.40 -0.75 -6.01
CA VAL A 39 1.94 -1.86 -5.22
C VAL A 39 1.35 -3.14 -5.77
N THR A 40 2.22 -3.99 -6.32
CA THR A 40 1.79 -5.20 -7.03
C THR A 40 1.32 -6.31 -6.08
N ASN A 41 0.61 -7.30 -6.63
CA ASN A 41 0.10 -8.43 -5.83
C ASN A 41 1.21 -9.08 -4.99
N GLY A 42 0.93 -9.32 -3.70
CA GLY A 42 1.87 -9.96 -2.77
C GLY A 42 3.11 -9.14 -2.40
N MET A 43 3.24 -7.89 -2.87
CA MET A 43 4.40 -7.05 -2.58
C MET A 43 4.39 -6.60 -1.11
N VAL A 44 5.55 -6.67 -0.46
CA VAL A 44 5.78 -6.11 0.88
C VAL A 44 6.50 -4.78 0.75
N VAL A 45 5.87 -3.71 1.22
CA VAL A 45 6.46 -2.37 1.30
C VAL A 45 7.07 -2.22 2.70
N PRO A 46 8.40 -2.02 2.83
CA PRO A 46 9.08 -1.87 4.11
C PRO A 46 8.91 -0.47 4.70
#